data_AF-A0A430E6Y5-F1
#
_entry.id   AF-A0A430E6Y5-F1
#
_cell.length_a   1.000
_cell.length_b   1.000
_cell.length_c   1.000
_cell.angle_alpha   90.00
_cell.angle_beta   90.00
_cell.angle_gamma   90.00
#
_symmetry.space_group_name_H-M   'P 1'
#
loop_
_entity.id
_entity.type
_entity.pdbx_description
1 polymer ?
#
loop_
_entity_poly.entity_id
_entity_poly.type
_entity_poly.pdbx_seq_one_letter_code
_entity_poly.pdbx_strand_id
1 'polypeptide(L)' 'MNVTGITVCRFVASDGLTRYSVRKRPDGLFVLVHDGATLEDGTQPYWMEDRLLSGLFGDLSAAERELELLIGDEWTREV' A
#
# COMPACT_ATOMS: atom_id res chain seq x y z
N MET A 1 -6.43 -12.42 -3.22
CA MET A 1 -6.33 -11.70 -4.50
C MET A 1 -4.91 -11.17 -4.56
N ASN A 2 -4.09 -11.59 -5.52
CA ASN A 2 -2.75 -11.04 -5.67
C ASN A 2 -2.90 -9.60 -6.19
N VAL A 3 -2.66 -8.58 -5.38
CA VAL A 3 -2.73 -7.18 -5.83
C VAL A 3 -1.45 -6.87 -6.59
N THR A 4 -1.46 -7.25 -7.87
CA THR A 4 -0.31 -7.16 -8.77
C THR A 4 -0.02 -5.72 -9.17
N GLY A 5 1.22 -5.29 -9.03
CA GLY A 5 1.69 -3.98 -9.48
C GLY A 5 3.08 -3.67 -8.90
N ILE A 6 3.75 -2.68 -9.49
CA ILE A 6 5.03 -2.19 -8.97
C ILE A 6 4.73 -1.14 -7.91
N THR A 7 5.27 -1.30 -6.70
CA THR A 7 5.19 -0.26 -5.66
C THR A 7 5.91 0.99 -6.17
N VAL A 8 5.18 2.11 -6.22
CA VAL A 8 5.74 3.41 -6.64
C VAL A 8 5.94 4.35 -5.46
N CYS A 9 5.15 4.18 -4.39
CA CYS A 9 5.28 4.90 -3.13
C CYS A 9 4.84 3.98 -1.99
N ARG A 10 5.49 4.09 -0.84
CA ARG A 10 5.13 3.36 0.38
C ARG A 10 5.02 4.33 1.56
N PHE A 11 4.11 4.03 2.48
CA PHE A 11 3.89 4.76 3.72
C PHE A 11 3.97 3.76 4.87
N VAL A 12 4.71 4.11 5.92
CA VAL A 12 4.97 3.24 7.07
C VAL A 12 4.53 3.96 8.34
N ALA A 13 3.76 3.28 9.20
CA ALA A 13 3.37 3.79 10.50
C ALA A 13 4.57 3.88 11.44
N SER A 14 4.40 4.65 12.51
CA SER A 14 5.35 4.71 13.63
C SER A 14 5.58 3.35 14.32
N ASP A 15 4.65 2.41 14.19
CA ASP A 15 4.80 1.03 14.68
C ASP A 15 5.76 0.16 13.85
N GLY A 16 6.13 0.59 12.63
CA GLY A 16 6.97 -0.14 11.68
C GLY A 16 6.34 -1.39 11.07
N LEU A 17 5.14 -1.76 11.51
CA LEU A 17 4.41 -2.97 11.13
C LEU A 17 3.33 -2.67 10.10
N THR A 18 2.62 -1.56 10.27
CA THR A 18 1.56 -1.17 9.36
C THR A 18 2.14 -0.41 8.18
N ARG A 19 1.87 -0.91 6.97
CA ARG A 19 2.42 -0.37 5.74
C ARG A 19 1.31 -0.24 4.69
N TYR A 20 1.40 0.82 3.92
CA TYR A 20 0.54 1.04 2.77
C TYR A 20 1.35 1.38 1.55
N SER A 21 0.92 0.93 0.38
CA SER A 21 1.58 1.26 -0.88
C SER A 21 0.61 1.75 -1.94
N VAL A 22 1.09 2.67 -2.76
CA VAL A 22 0.53 2.93 -4.07
C VAL A 22 1.26 2.01 -5.05
N ARG A 23 0.50 1.19 -5.78
CA ARG A 23 1.07 0.29 -6.80
C ARG A 23 0.58 0.67 -8.19
N LYS A 24 1.49 0.76 -9.15
CA LYS A 24 1.17 0.92 -10.57
C LYS A 24 0.94 -0.44 -11.21
N ARG A 25 -0.24 -0.62 -11.79
CA ARG A 25 -0.64 -1.83 -12.53
C ARG A 25 -0.11 -1.83 -13.97
N PRO A 26 -0.07 -2.99 -14.64
CA PRO A 26 0.34 -3.10 -16.04
C PRO A 26 -0.52 -2.30 -17.02
N ASP A 27 -1.79 -2.07 -16.69
CA ASP A 27 -2.73 -1.25 -17.47
C ASP A 27 -2.53 0.27 -17.26
N GLY A 28 -1.54 0.66 -16.46
CA GLY A 28 -1.21 2.06 -16.20
C GLY A 28 -1.99 2.71 -15.06
N LEU A 29 -2.98 2.01 -14.49
CA LEU A 29 -3.75 2.49 -13.35
C LEU A 29 -2.98 2.31 -12.02
N PHE A 30 -3.38 3.07 -11.02
CA PHE A 30 -2.81 3.02 -9.68
C PHE A 30 -3.82 2.42 -8.69
N VAL A 31 -3.33 1.66 -7.72
CA VAL A 31 -4.14 1.03 -6.67
C VAL A 31 -3.53 1.26 -5.31
N LEU A 32 -4.38 1.34 -4.28
CA LEU A 32 -3.95 1.46 -2.90
C LEU A 32 -3.98 0.09 -2.23
N VAL A 33 -2.91 -0.24 -1.53
CA VAL A 33 -2.72 -1.54 -0.92
C VAL A 33 -2.32 -1.36 0.54
N HIS A 34 -2.98 -2.08 1.43
CA HIS A 34 -2.46 -2.38 2.76
C HIS A 34 -1.44 -3.51 2.60
N ASP A 35 -0.16 -3.18 2.76
CA ASP A 35 0.94 -4.14 2.72
C ASP A 35 0.96 -4.85 4.07
N GLY A 36 0.58 -6.13 4.08
CA GLY A 36 0.53 -6.85 5.35
C GLY A 36 1.93 -7.22 5.86
N ALA A 37 2.10 -7.29 7.18
CA ALA A 37 3.41 -7.52 7.77
C ALA A 37 3.89 -8.98 7.59
N THR A 38 5.20 -9.13 7.52
CA THR A 38 5.87 -10.44 7.55
C THR A 38 6.24 -10.76 9.00
N LEU A 39 6.03 -12.01 9.42
CA LEU A 39 6.47 -12.51 10.72
C LEU A 39 8.01 -12.59 10.78
N GLU A 40 8.56 -12.72 12.00
CA GLU A 40 10.02 -12.82 12.22
C GLU A 40 10.66 -14.01 11.48
N ASP A 41 9.87 -15.06 11.23
CA ASP A 41 10.29 -16.25 10.47
C ASP A 41 10.25 -16.05 8.94
N GLY A 42 9.91 -14.84 8.47
CA GLY A 42 9.82 -14.50 7.06
C GLY A 42 8.51 -14.94 6.39
N THR A 43 7.56 -15.52 7.12
CA THR A 43 6.27 -15.92 6.57
C THR A 43 5.26 -14.76 6.60
N GLN A 44 4.37 -14.73 5.61
CA GLN A 44 3.21 -13.83 5.57
C GLN A 44 1.95 -14.71 5.54
N PRO A 45 1.33 -15.00 6.70
CA PRO A 45 0.09 -15.76 6.76
C PRO A 45 -1.03 -15.08 5.95
N TYR A 46 -2.02 -15.84 5.49
CA TYR A 46 -3.12 -15.31 4.66
C TYR A 46 -3.87 -14.13 5.32
N TRP A 47 -3.95 -14.12 6.65
CA TRP A 47 -4.60 -13.05 7.42
C TRP A 47 -3.72 -11.79 7.53
N MET A 48 -2.46 -11.86 7.12
CA MET A 48 -1.49 -10.76 6.95
C MET A 48 -1.12 -10.55 5.48
N GLU A 49 -1.88 -11.11 4.52
CA GLU A 49 -1.62 -10.84 3.10
C GLU A 49 -1.92 -9.38 2.74
N ASP A 50 -1.31 -8.94 1.64
CA ASP A 50 -1.63 -7.68 0.99
C ASP A 50 -3.12 -7.59 0.65
N ARG A 51 -3.74 -6.46 0.98
CA ARG A 51 -5.16 -6.22 0.71
C ARG A 51 -5.36 -4.93 -0.04
N LEU A 52 -6.30 -4.95 -0.99
CA LEU A 52 -6.72 -3.74 -1.66
C LEU A 52 -7.40 -2.83 -0.61
N LEU A 53 -6.86 -1.63 -0.44
CA LEU A 53 -7.35 -0.65 0.53
C LEU A 53 -8.49 0.18 -0.07
N SER A 54 -8.26 0.71 -1.27
CA SER A 54 -9.21 1.56 -1.99
C SER A 54 -9.02 1.39 -3.51
N GLY A 55 -9.85 2.06 -4.29
CA GLY A 55 -10.15 1.79 -5.70
C GLY A 55 -9.01 1.96 -6.70
N LEU A 56 -9.39 2.22 -7.95
CA LEU A 56 -8.47 2.41 -9.08
C LEU A 56 -8.38 3.90 -9.43
N PHE A 57 -7.15 4.37 -9.60
CA PHE A 57 -6.87 5.78 -9.90
C PHE A 57 -6.16 5.90 -11.26
N GLY A 58 -6.51 6.94 -12.01
CA GLY A 58 -5.90 7.22 -13.31
C GLY A 58 -4.55 7.92 -13.21
N ASP A 59 -4.25 8.52 -12.07
CA ASP A 59 -3.03 9.29 -11.83
C ASP A 59 -2.45 9.04 -10.43
N LEU A 60 -1.13 9.21 -10.30
CA LEU A 60 -0.41 8.96 -9.05
C LEU A 60 -0.82 9.96 -7.96
N SER A 61 -0.97 11.24 -8.30
CA SER A 61 -1.24 12.28 -7.32
C SER A 61 -2.61 12.11 -6.65
N ALA A 62 -3.63 11.67 -7.38
CA ALA A 62 -4.94 11.33 -6.83
C ALA A 62 -4.86 10.09 -5.93
N ALA A 63 -4.09 9.07 -6.34
CA ALA A 63 -3.88 7.89 -5.52
C ALA A 63 -3.17 8.23 -4.19
N GLU A 64 -2.08 9.01 -4.25
CA GLU A 64 -1.35 9.46 -3.06
C GLU A 64 -2.25 10.29 -2.14
N ARG A 65 -2.98 11.25 -2.68
CA ARG A 65 -3.91 12.08 -1.90
C ARG A 65 -5.00 11.26 -1.22
N GLU A 66 -5.59 10.31 -1.94
CA GLU A 66 -6.58 9.40 -1.34
C GLU A 66 -5.95 8.57 -0.22
N LEU A 67 -4.73 8.07 -0.44
CA LEU A 67 -4.04 7.30 0.56
C LEU A 67 -3.80 8.12 1.83
N GLU A 68 -3.26 9.33 1.71
CA GLU A 68 -3.07 10.27 2.82
C GLU A 68 -4.38 10.54 3.57
N LEU A 69 -5.50 10.74 2.86
CA LEU A 69 -6.81 10.94 3.48
C LEU A 69 -7.30 9.70 4.26
N LEU A 70 -7.00 8.50 3.77
CA LEU A 70 -7.42 7.24 4.40
C LEU A 70 -6.61 6.91 5.65
N ILE A 71 -5.31 7.20 5.63
CA ILE A 71 -4.38 6.80 6.69
C ILE A 71 -4.16 7.91 7.73
N GLY A 72 -4.39 9.17 7.37
CA GLY A 72 -4.19 10.34 8.24
C GLY A 72 -2.74 10.84 8.28
N ASP A 73 -2.38 11.61 9.32
CA ASP A 73 -1.19 12.46 9.32
C ASP A 73 0.09 11.83 9.93
N GLU A 74 0.02 10.63 10.53
CA GLU A 74 1.15 10.00 11.24
C GLU A 74 1.84 8.89 10.43
N TRP A 75 2.44 9.23 9.29
CA TRP A 75 3.10 8.25 8.41
C TRP A 75 4.42 8.76 7.84
N THR A 76 5.39 7.85 7.69
CA THR A 76 6.65 8.14 7.00
C THR A 76 6.57 7.63 5.57
N ARG A 77 6.77 8.53 4.60
CA ARG A 77 6.82 8.18 3.17
C ARG A 77 8.20 7.64 2.78
N GLU A 78 8.21 6.46 2.18
CA GLU A 78 9.36 5.82 1.55
C GLU A 78 9.15 5.82 0.02
N VAL A 79 10.22 6.16 -0.72
CA VAL A 79 10.24 6.14 -2.20
C VAL A 79 10.80 4.82 -2.70
#